data_AF-A0A2N0XVT4-F1
#
_entry.id   AF-A0A2N0XVT4-F1
#
_cell.length_a   1.000
_cell.length_b   1.000
_cell.length_c   1.000
_cell.angle_alpha   90.00
_cell.angle_beta   90.00
_cell.angle_gamma   90.00
#
_symmetry.space_group_name_H-M   'P 1'
#
loop_
_entity.id
_entity.type
_entity.pdbx_description
1 polymer ?
#
loop_
_entity_poly.entity_id
_entity_poly.type
_entity_poly.pdbx_seq_one_letter_code
_entity_poly.pdbx_strand_id
1 'polypeptide(L)'
;MEQKHSHFAQAALFLRIGLGLVFVIGGLSKLSLLLSTTKQAGMVANYMGTTGYINELFQDYLFSNGILTPWFFLTSLSAFELISGVALIVGFMVRPLALFYGLLLWTFVFSLPVDTVPGASVGVKTYTSPALFVQIRDITLSGMMFVLFNLGAGAKSIDLRRGYGSESAQNVDWNTLGLLLRFSLGLTFIVGGFFGAYAKIPTFATPQVVLALLGVVLVLGQGRALKVAAIAVVAVMLWFMATKISVDKGVIANLNGFKREFALAAAGLVLVELGGGERFAAPDLIRRTKRALGYGKLLKSSSV
;
A
#
# COMPACT_ATOMS: atom_id res chain seq x y z
N MET A 1 -26.57 14.89 1.58
CA MET A 1 -26.13 13.60 0.98
C MET A 1 -25.19 13.82 -0.19
N GLU A 2 -25.54 14.69 -1.13
CA GLU A 2 -24.75 14.99 -2.35
C GLU A 2 -23.28 15.39 -2.11
N GLN A 3 -23.02 16.26 -1.13
CA GLN A 3 -21.65 16.67 -0.77
C GLN A 3 -20.80 15.49 -0.25
N LYS A 4 -21.38 14.58 0.54
CA LYS A 4 -20.69 13.41 1.09
C LYS A 4 -20.35 12.39 -0.03
N HIS A 5 -21.23 12.26 -1.03
CA HIS A 5 -20.94 11.46 -2.22
C HIS A 5 -19.81 12.07 -3.05
N SER A 6 -19.76 13.39 -3.19
CA SER A 6 -18.67 14.10 -3.87
C SER A 6 -17.31 13.83 -3.22
N HIS A 7 -17.24 13.90 -1.89
CA HIS A 7 -16.01 13.64 -1.12
C HIS A 7 -15.51 12.18 -1.24
N PHE A 8 -16.40 11.19 -1.20
CA PHE A 8 -16.00 9.79 -1.43
C PHE A 8 -15.57 9.53 -2.88
N ALA A 9 -16.23 10.18 -3.84
CA ALA A 9 -15.83 10.09 -5.24
C ALA A 9 -14.44 10.69 -5.46
N GLN A 10 -14.13 11.79 -4.79
CA GLN A 10 -12.81 12.42 -4.82
C GLN A 10 -11.74 11.56 -4.15
N ALA A 11 -12.03 10.96 -3.00
CA ALA A 11 -11.12 10.04 -2.33
C ALA A 11 -10.79 8.81 -3.20
N ALA A 12 -11.80 8.22 -3.84
CA ALA A 12 -11.59 7.13 -4.80
C ALA A 12 -10.73 7.56 -6.00
N LEU A 13 -10.90 8.79 -6.50
CA LEU A 13 -10.05 9.36 -7.55
C LEU A 13 -8.59 9.45 -7.11
N PHE A 14 -8.31 9.99 -5.92
CA PHE A 14 -6.95 10.07 -5.40
C PHE A 14 -6.31 8.69 -5.25
N LEU A 15 -7.03 7.74 -4.63
CA LEU A 15 -6.52 6.36 -4.48
C LEU A 15 -6.24 5.71 -5.83
N ARG A 16 -7.15 5.82 -6.81
CA ARG A 16 -6.91 5.25 -8.15
C ARG A 16 -5.70 5.83 -8.84
N ILE A 17 -5.52 7.15 -8.79
CA ILE A 17 -4.38 7.79 -9.43
C ILE A 17 -3.09 7.32 -8.74
N GLY A 18 -3.04 7.41 -7.41
CA GLY A 18 -1.86 7.00 -6.65
C GLY A 18 -1.49 5.54 -6.87
N LEU A 19 -2.46 4.62 -6.74
CA LEU A 19 -2.28 3.18 -6.94
C LEU A 19 -1.97 2.83 -8.40
N GLY A 20 -2.67 3.44 -9.35
CA GLY A 20 -2.44 3.22 -10.78
C GLY A 20 -1.05 3.66 -11.23
N LEU A 21 -0.53 4.78 -10.69
CA LEU A 21 0.83 5.25 -10.95
C LEU A 21 1.89 4.22 -10.51
N VAL A 22 1.67 3.51 -9.40
CA VAL A 22 2.58 2.44 -8.95
C VAL A 22 2.77 1.41 -10.05
N PHE A 23 1.67 0.96 -10.67
CA PHE A 23 1.71 -0.09 -11.68
C PHE A 23 2.14 0.42 -13.05
N VAL A 24 1.75 1.64 -13.44
CA VAL A 24 2.23 2.24 -14.70
C VAL A 24 3.75 2.40 -14.65
N ILE A 25 4.28 3.01 -13.60
CA ILE A 25 5.72 3.23 -13.45
C ILE A 25 6.45 1.89 -13.32
N GLY A 26 5.91 0.97 -12.51
CA GLY A 26 6.48 -0.35 -12.29
C GLY A 26 6.53 -1.19 -13.57
N GLY A 27 5.40 -1.31 -14.26
CA GLY A 27 5.26 -2.06 -15.50
C GLY A 27 6.12 -1.48 -16.60
N LEU A 28 6.11 -0.15 -16.80
CA LEU A 28 6.95 0.52 -17.79
C LEU A 28 8.44 0.29 -17.51
N SER A 29 8.87 0.45 -16.25
CA SER A 29 10.26 0.22 -15.87
C SER A 29 10.69 -1.21 -16.12
N LYS A 30 9.90 -2.20 -15.71
CA LYS A 30 10.24 -3.62 -15.91
C LYS A 30 10.23 -4.00 -17.39
N LEU A 31 9.20 -3.60 -18.15
CA LEU A 31 9.12 -3.86 -19.59
C LEU A 31 10.31 -3.27 -20.35
N SER A 32 10.71 -2.04 -20.04
CA SER A 32 11.86 -1.41 -20.71
C SER A 32 13.17 -2.19 -20.52
N LEU A 33 13.31 -2.91 -19.39
CA LEU A 33 14.47 -3.75 -19.10
C LEU A 33 14.33 -5.14 -19.73
N LEU A 34 13.12 -5.73 -19.70
CA LEU A 34 12.84 -7.08 -20.22
C LEU A 34 12.83 -7.15 -21.75
N LEU A 35 12.45 -6.06 -22.42
CA LEU A 35 12.44 -5.94 -23.88
C LEU A 35 13.79 -5.45 -24.46
N SER A 36 14.75 -5.11 -23.59
CA SER A 36 16.07 -4.65 -24.01
C SER A 36 17.01 -5.85 -24.23
N THR A 37 17.59 -5.93 -25.44
CA THR A 37 18.53 -6.98 -25.83
C THR A 37 19.79 -7.05 -24.94
N THR A 38 20.16 -5.96 -24.27
CA THR A 38 21.36 -5.89 -23.42
C THR A 38 21.07 -5.99 -21.92
N LYS A 39 19.81 -5.82 -21.49
CA LYS A 39 19.44 -5.80 -20.06
C LYS A 39 18.54 -6.96 -19.64
N GLN A 40 17.91 -7.64 -20.60
CA GLN A 40 16.96 -8.73 -20.37
C GLN A 40 17.53 -9.82 -19.45
N ALA A 41 18.70 -10.36 -19.79
CA ALA A 41 19.30 -11.47 -19.03
C ALA A 41 19.57 -11.09 -17.57
N GLY A 42 20.14 -9.91 -17.33
CA GLY A 42 20.38 -9.40 -15.98
C GLY A 42 19.08 -9.16 -15.21
N MET A 43 18.02 -8.71 -15.88
CA MET A 43 16.71 -8.52 -15.25
C MET A 43 16.08 -9.85 -14.83
N VAL A 44 16.15 -10.88 -15.66
CA VAL A 44 15.67 -12.24 -15.31
C VAL A 44 16.50 -12.80 -14.16
N ALA A 45 17.82 -12.69 -14.21
CA ALA A 45 18.72 -13.14 -13.15
C ALA A 45 18.43 -12.47 -11.80
N ASN A 46 18.05 -11.18 -11.79
CA ASN A 46 17.67 -10.48 -10.56
C ASN A 46 16.42 -11.05 -9.87
N TYR A 47 15.54 -11.74 -10.60
CA TYR A 47 14.34 -12.36 -10.03
C TYR A 47 14.55 -13.82 -9.67
N MET A 48 15.35 -14.53 -10.48
CA MET A 48 15.57 -15.98 -10.38
C MET A 48 16.81 -16.36 -9.55
N GLY A 49 17.74 -15.42 -9.34
CA GLY A 49 18.99 -15.69 -8.65
C GLY A 49 18.83 -16.00 -7.16
N THR A 50 19.92 -16.41 -6.51
CA THR A 50 19.97 -16.78 -5.09
C THR A 50 19.66 -15.64 -4.12
N THR A 51 19.69 -14.38 -4.60
CA THR A 51 19.24 -13.19 -3.87
C THR A 51 17.96 -12.60 -4.45
N GLY A 52 17.25 -13.39 -5.26
CA GLY A 52 16.08 -12.98 -6.04
C GLY A 52 14.83 -12.78 -5.20
N TYR A 53 13.77 -12.33 -5.89
CA TYR A 53 12.48 -11.97 -5.29
C TYR A 53 11.44 -13.11 -5.37
N ILE A 54 11.77 -14.23 -6.01
CA ILE A 54 10.91 -15.41 -6.13
C ILE A 54 11.62 -16.56 -5.42
N ASN A 55 10.99 -17.14 -4.40
CA ASN A 55 11.53 -18.31 -3.71
C ASN A 55 11.50 -19.57 -4.58
N GLU A 56 12.30 -20.56 -4.19
CA GLU A 56 12.49 -21.82 -4.92
C GLU A 56 11.16 -22.54 -5.19
N LEU A 57 10.27 -22.63 -4.19
CA LEU A 57 8.94 -23.25 -4.34
C LEU A 57 8.14 -22.67 -5.52
N PHE A 58 8.10 -21.33 -5.65
CA PHE A 58 7.41 -20.68 -6.76
C PHE A 58 8.16 -20.83 -8.08
N GLN A 59 9.49 -20.82 -8.06
CA GLN A 59 10.28 -21.05 -9.28
C GLN A 59 10.02 -22.44 -9.85
N ASP A 60 10.06 -23.46 -8.99
CA ASP A 60 9.78 -24.85 -9.36
C ASP A 60 8.36 -24.99 -9.88
N TYR A 61 7.37 -24.49 -9.13
CA TYR A 61 5.96 -24.59 -9.53
C TYR A 61 5.68 -23.93 -10.89
N LEU A 62 6.26 -22.76 -11.16
CA LEU A 62 5.97 -21.99 -12.37
C LEU A 62 6.78 -22.45 -13.59
N PHE A 63 8.03 -22.88 -13.39
CA PHE A 63 8.99 -22.99 -14.49
C PHE A 63 9.55 -24.41 -14.71
N SER A 64 9.37 -25.36 -13.79
CA SER A 64 9.97 -26.71 -13.92
C SER A 64 9.47 -27.49 -15.13
N ASN A 65 8.21 -27.31 -15.51
CA ASN A 65 7.58 -28.02 -16.63
C ASN A 65 7.91 -27.43 -18.02
N GLY A 66 8.69 -26.35 -18.09
CA GLY A 66 9.14 -25.72 -19.35
C GLY A 66 8.06 -24.99 -20.17
N ILE A 67 6.78 -25.07 -19.77
CA ILE A 67 5.65 -24.41 -20.46
C ILE A 67 5.78 -22.87 -20.40
N LEU A 68 6.29 -22.36 -19.27
CA LEU A 68 6.39 -20.95 -18.99
C LEU A 68 7.86 -20.60 -18.74
N THR A 69 8.41 -19.66 -19.50
CA THR A 69 9.77 -19.15 -19.22
C THR A 69 9.72 -17.99 -18.24
N PRO A 70 10.74 -17.80 -17.38
CA PRO A 70 10.80 -16.65 -16.48
C PRO A 70 10.69 -15.31 -17.21
N TRP A 71 11.33 -15.18 -18.37
CA TRP A 71 11.23 -13.98 -19.19
C TRP A 71 9.80 -13.71 -19.66
N PHE A 72 9.11 -14.73 -20.21
CA PHE A 72 7.76 -14.57 -20.71
C PHE A 72 6.78 -14.23 -19.58
N PHE A 73 6.92 -14.90 -18.44
CA PHE A 73 6.13 -14.62 -17.24
C PHE A 73 6.32 -13.18 -16.76
N LEU A 74 7.57 -12.74 -16.55
CA LEU A 74 7.88 -11.39 -16.07
C LEU A 74 7.42 -10.31 -17.07
N THR A 75 7.53 -10.58 -18.37
CA THR A 75 7.09 -9.66 -19.42
C THR A 75 5.57 -9.53 -19.42
N SER A 76 4.85 -10.65 -19.36
CA SER A 76 3.39 -10.69 -19.30
C SER A 76 2.86 -10.01 -18.05
N LEU A 77 3.46 -10.29 -16.89
CA LEU A 77 3.12 -9.64 -15.63
C LEU A 77 3.34 -8.12 -15.68
N SER A 78 4.46 -7.68 -16.25
CA SER A 78 4.79 -6.25 -16.36
C SER A 78 3.88 -5.51 -17.35
N ALA A 79 3.47 -6.18 -18.44
CA ALA A 79 2.45 -5.66 -19.36
C ALA A 79 1.08 -5.56 -18.70
N PHE A 80 0.68 -6.58 -17.95
CA PHE A 80 -0.54 -6.55 -17.17
C PHE A 80 -0.53 -5.40 -16.14
N GLU A 81 0.57 -5.24 -15.38
CA GLU A 81 0.76 -4.11 -14.46
C GLU A 81 0.58 -2.77 -15.17
N LEU A 82 1.22 -2.56 -16.31
CA LEU A 82 1.12 -1.32 -17.07
C LEU A 82 -0.32 -1.04 -17.53
N ILE A 83 -0.97 -2.01 -18.18
CA ILE A 83 -2.32 -1.85 -18.75
C ILE A 83 -3.35 -1.60 -17.64
N SER A 84 -3.30 -2.42 -16.59
CA SER A 84 -4.23 -2.28 -15.46
C SER A 84 -3.95 -1.02 -14.64
N GLY A 85 -2.70 -0.55 -14.57
CA GLY A 85 -2.36 0.75 -14.00
C GLY A 85 -3.01 1.90 -14.75
N VAL A 86 -2.92 1.90 -16.08
CA VAL A 86 -3.63 2.87 -16.94
C VAL A 86 -5.14 2.78 -16.73
N ALA A 87 -5.70 1.56 -16.73
CA ALA A 87 -7.12 1.33 -16.48
C ALA A 87 -7.58 1.91 -15.14
N LEU A 88 -6.80 1.71 -14.06
CA LEU A 88 -7.09 2.32 -12.75
C LEU A 88 -7.06 3.85 -12.82
N ILE A 89 -6.07 4.47 -13.46
CA ILE A 89 -5.98 5.95 -13.55
C ILE A 89 -7.20 6.54 -14.28
N VAL A 90 -7.61 5.95 -15.41
CA VAL A 90 -8.78 6.43 -16.17
C VAL A 90 -10.11 6.02 -15.53
N GLY A 91 -10.07 5.12 -14.53
CA GLY A 91 -11.24 4.64 -13.82
C GLY A 91 -12.05 3.66 -14.64
N PHE A 92 -11.38 2.67 -15.24
CA PHE A 92 -11.96 1.56 -15.98
C PHE A 92 -11.73 0.24 -15.22
N MET A 93 -12.79 -0.56 -15.05
CA MET A 93 -12.77 -1.82 -14.28
C MET A 93 -12.23 -1.67 -12.85
N VAL A 94 -12.56 -0.56 -12.18
CA VAL A 94 -11.94 -0.18 -10.91
C VAL A 94 -12.13 -1.25 -9.84
N ARG A 95 -13.35 -1.76 -9.67
CA ARG A 95 -13.66 -2.75 -8.63
C ARG A 95 -13.00 -4.10 -8.90
N PRO A 96 -13.15 -4.72 -10.08
CA PRO A 96 -12.43 -5.96 -10.39
C PRO A 96 -10.91 -5.84 -10.19
N LEU A 97 -10.32 -4.75 -10.69
CA LEU A 97 -8.87 -4.54 -10.58
C LEU A 97 -8.44 -4.31 -9.12
N ALA A 98 -9.19 -3.53 -8.35
CA ALA A 98 -8.90 -3.30 -6.94
C ALA A 98 -9.00 -4.60 -6.13
N LEU A 99 -10.03 -5.41 -6.35
CA LEU A 99 -10.16 -6.71 -5.67
C LEU A 99 -9.01 -7.66 -6.05
N PHE A 100 -8.72 -7.75 -7.35
CA PHE A 100 -7.63 -8.58 -7.87
C PHE A 100 -6.29 -8.18 -7.26
N TYR A 101 -5.93 -6.89 -7.32
CA TYR A 101 -4.67 -6.40 -6.75
C TYR A 101 -4.62 -6.44 -5.23
N GLY A 102 -5.76 -6.23 -4.56
CA GLY A 102 -5.88 -6.38 -3.12
C GLY A 102 -5.40 -7.75 -2.66
N LEU A 103 -5.76 -8.81 -3.39
CA LEU A 103 -5.30 -10.18 -3.12
C LEU A 103 -3.91 -10.45 -3.69
N LEU A 104 -3.62 -10.01 -4.92
CA LEU A 104 -2.35 -10.28 -5.59
C LEU A 104 -1.16 -9.75 -4.79
N LEU A 105 -1.27 -8.59 -4.15
CA LEU A 105 -0.16 -8.00 -3.39
C LEU A 105 0.30 -8.87 -2.22
N TRP A 106 -0.54 -9.77 -1.71
CA TRP A 106 -0.15 -10.75 -0.69
C TRP A 106 0.74 -11.85 -1.24
N THR A 107 0.69 -12.15 -2.54
CA THR A 107 1.56 -13.19 -3.12
C THR A 107 3.03 -12.82 -3.02
N PHE A 108 3.37 -11.53 -3.04
CA PHE A 108 4.74 -11.05 -2.81
C PHE A 108 5.25 -11.29 -1.38
N VAL A 109 4.35 -11.40 -0.41
CA VAL A 109 4.71 -11.79 0.97
C VAL A 109 5.06 -13.27 0.98
N PHE A 110 4.24 -14.11 0.35
CA PHE A 110 4.44 -15.56 0.30
C PHE A 110 5.64 -15.96 -0.56
N SER A 111 5.94 -15.18 -1.61
CA SER A 111 7.03 -15.49 -2.55
C SER A 111 8.40 -15.00 -2.06
N LEU A 112 8.46 -14.13 -1.06
CA LEU A 112 9.72 -13.56 -0.58
C LEU A 112 10.48 -14.60 0.24
N PRO A 113 11.73 -14.96 -0.13
CA PRO A 113 12.54 -15.85 0.70
C PRO A 113 12.89 -15.19 2.03
N VAL A 114 12.84 -15.95 3.12
CA VAL A 114 13.23 -15.50 4.46
C VAL A 114 13.85 -16.62 5.26
N ASP A 115 14.94 -16.28 5.95
CA ASP A 115 15.70 -17.16 6.83
C ASP A 115 15.70 -16.53 8.23
N THR A 116 14.61 -16.70 8.97
CA THR A 116 14.44 -16.11 10.32
C THR A 116 14.69 -17.12 11.44
N VAL A 117 15.38 -18.22 11.16
CA VAL A 117 15.65 -19.29 12.13
C VAL A 117 16.82 -18.91 13.05
N PRO A 118 16.61 -18.85 14.39
CA PRO A 118 17.70 -18.55 15.32
C PRO A 118 18.86 -19.54 15.19
N GLY A 119 20.09 -19.04 15.12
CA GLY A 119 21.30 -19.87 15.02
C GLY A 119 21.65 -20.42 13.63
N ALA A 120 20.78 -20.23 12.63
CA ALA A 120 21.10 -20.56 11.24
C ALA A 120 21.99 -19.47 10.60
N SER A 121 23.06 -19.86 9.90
CA SER A 121 23.90 -18.91 9.16
C SER A 121 23.18 -18.43 7.90
N VAL A 122 22.76 -17.17 7.88
CA VAL A 122 22.12 -16.59 6.69
C VAL A 122 23.20 -16.03 5.77
N GLY A 123 23.43 -16.68 4.63
CA GLY A 123 24.41 -16.24 3.63
C GLY A 123 24.04 -14.92 2.93
N VAL A 124 22.77 -14.48 3.02
CA VAL A 124 22.23 -13.30 2.34
C VAL A 124 21.46 -12.40 3.30
N LYS A 125 22.01 -11.21 3.61
CA LYS A 125 21.39 -10.22 4.54
C LYS A 125 19.94 -9.84 4.21
N THR A 126 19.50 -10.02 2.97
CA THR A 126 18.11 -9.73 2.56
C THR A 126 17.10 -10.64 3.26
N TYR A 127 17.49 -11.86 3.66
CA TYR A 127 16.59 -12.87 4.20
C TYR A 127 16.53 -12.87 5.73
N THR A 128 17.31 -12.02 6.39
CA THR A 128 17.35 -11.92 7.87
C THR A 128 16.16 -11.14 8.46
N SER A 129 15.37 -10.47 7.62
CA SER A 129 14.20 -9.68 8.04
C SER A 129 12.91 -10.43 7.76
N PRO A 130 11.89 -10.38 8.65
CA PRO A 130 10.60 -11.02 8.39
C PRO A 130 9.94 -10.52 7.10
N ALA A 131 9.34 -11.43 6.33
CA ALA A 131 8.80 -11.12 4.99
C ALA A 131 7.74 -10.02 5.04
N LEU A 132 6.85 -10.09 6.05
CA LEU A 132 5.82 -9.10 6.29
C LEU A 132 6.39 -7.69 6.51
N PHE A 133 7.56 -7.56 7.15
CA PHE A 133 8.17 -6.26 7.41
C PHE A 133 8.81 -5.69 6.14
N VAL A 134 9.48 -6.54 5.37
CA VAL A 134 10.06 -6.15 4.07
C VAL A 134 8.95 -5.73 3.09
N GLN A 135 7.83 -6.45 3.09
CA GLN A 135 6.69 -6.24 2.19
C GLN A 135 5.58 -5.35 2.77
N ILE A 136 5.84 -4.64 3.87
CA ILE A 136 4.79 -3.85 4.56
C ILE A 136 4.15 -2.79 3.65
N ARG A 137 4.92 -2.24 2.70
CA ARG A 137 4.39 -1.32 1.68
C ARG A 137 3.39 -2.02 0.77
N ASP A 138 3.65 -3.25 0.33
CA ASP A 138 2.73 -3.99 -0.55
C ASP A 138 1.46 -4.42 0.19
N ILE A 139 1.57 -4.79 1.48
CA ILE A 139 0.42 -5.00 2.38
C ILE A 139 -0.41 -3.72 2.53
N THR A 140 0.26 -2.57 2.64
CA THR A 140 -0.41 -1.27 2.73
C THR A 140 -1.17 -0.94 1.45
N LEU A 141 -0.56 -1.17 0.29
CA LEU A 141 -1.22 -1.03 -1.01
C LEU A 141 -2.43 -1.98 -1.12
N SER A 142 -2.34 -3.20 -0.59
CA SER A 142 -3.48 -4.14 -0.53
C SER A 142 -4.64 -3.58 0.28
N GLY A 143 -4.38 -3.04 1.48
CA GLY A 143 -5.40 -2.38 2.29
C GLY A 143 -6.06 -1.20 1.56
N MET A 144 -5.26 -0.39 0.86
CA MET A 144 -5.77 0.71 0.04
C MET A 144 -6.63 0.22 -1.13
N MET A 145 -6.28 -0.90 -1.76
CA MET A 145 -7.08 -1.53 -2.81
C MET A 145 -8.44 -1.98 -2.29
N PHE A 146 -8.52 -2.57 -1.10
CA PHE A 146 -9.81 -2.93 -0.50
C PHE A 146 -10.64 -1.69 -0.14
N VAL A 147 -10.02 -0.60 0.29
CA VAL A 147 -10.71 0.68 0.47
C VAL A 147 -11.26 1.18 -0.86
N LEU A 148 -10.44 1.18 -1.91
CA LEU A 148 -10.85 1.61 -3.26
C LEU A 148 -11.98 0.73 -3.82
N PHE A 149 -11.91 -0.60 -3.65
CA PHE A 149 -12.96 -1.53 -4.05
C PHE A 149 -14.32 -1.15 -3.45
N ASN A 150 -14.35 -0.81 -2.17
CA ASN A 150 -15.57 -0.43 -1.48
C ASN A 150 -16.06 0.99 -1.85
N LEU A 151 -15.13 1.94 -2.05
CA LEU A 151 -15.49 3.30 -2.52
C LEU A 151 -15.99 3.31 -3.97
N GLY A 152 -15.50 2.39 -4.82
CA GLY A 152 -15.88 2.27 -6.22
C GLY A 152 -15.09 3.17 -7.16
N ALA A 153 -15.69 3.48 -8.32
CA ALA A 153 -14.98 4.08 -9.44
C ALA A 153 -14.49 5.51 -9.22
N GLY A 154 -15.13 6.27 -8.34
CA GLY A 154 -14.75 7.65 -8.02
C GLY A 154 -15.02 8.65 -9.14
N ALA A 155 -14.66 9.90 -8.88
CA ALA A 155 -14.93 11.03 -9.77
C ALA A 155 -14.21 10.88 -11.12
N LYS A 156 -14.85 11.38 -12.19
CA LYS A 156 -14.32 11.44 -13.56
C LYS A 156 -13.94 10.07 -14.18
N SER A 157 -14.39 8.96 -13.60
CA SER A 157 -14.08 7.61 -14.09
C SER A 157 -14.90 7.22 -15.32
N ILE A 158 -14.32 6.39 -16.19
CA ILE A 158 -15.03 5.78 -17.33
C ILE A 158 -16.18 4.89 -16.83
N ASP A 159 -15.97 4.11 -15.76
CA ASP A 159 -17.00 3.25 -15.18
C ASP A 159 -18.24 4.06 -14.74
N LEU A 160 -18.03 5.25 -14.13
CA LEU A 160 -19.14 6.14 -13.76
C LEU A 160 -19.88 6.68 -14.99
N ARG A 161 -19.15 7.09 -16.04
CA ARG A 161 -19.75 7.56 -17.30
C ARG A 161 -20.58 6.47 -17.99
N ARG A 162 -20.25 5.21 -17.77
CA ARG A 162 -20.97 4.03 -18.30
C ARG A 162 -22.10 3.53 -17.39
N GLY A 163 -22.38 4.21 -16.28
CA GLY A 163 -23.43 3.83 -15.34
C GLY A 163 -23.04 2.80 -14.28
N TYR A 164 -21.84 2.21 -14.35
CA TYR A 164 -21.37 1.17 -13.42
C TYR A 164 -20.89 1.71 -12.05
N GLY A 165 -21.06 3.01 -11.77
CA GLY A 165 -20.51 3.69 -10.58
C GLY A 165 -21.53 4.21 -9.56
N SER A 166 -22.84 4.14 -9.85
CA SER A 166 -23.89 4.82 -9.09
C SER A 166 -24.36 4.06 -7.83
N GLU A 167 -24.46 2.73 -7.93
CA GLU A 167 -25.27 1.95 -6.97
C GLU A 167 -24.62 1.79 -5.58
N SER A 168 -23.30 1.83 -5.46
CA SER A 168 -22.61 1.56 -4.18
C SER A 168 -22.29 2.80 -3.35
N ALA A 169 -22.41 4.01 -3.89
CA ALA A 169 -22.08 5.23 -3.15
C ALA A 169 -23.03 5.46 -1.95
N GLN A 170 -24.22 4.84 -1.98
CA GLN A 170 -25.27 5.05 -0.98
C GLN A 170 -24.99 4.40 0.40
N ASN A 171 -24.13 3.36 0.48
CA ASN A 171 -23.91 2.58 1.71
C ASN A 171 -22.44 2.51 2.17
N VAL A 172 -21.62 3.51 1.88
CA VAL A 172 -20.20 3.53 2.28
C VAL A 172 -20.05 3.70 3.80
N ASP A 173 -19.62 2.64 4.50
CA ASP A 173 -19.22 2.70 5.91
C ASP A 173 -17.79 3.24 6.08
N TRP A 174 -17.66 4.57 6.04
CA TRP A 174 -16.37 5.24 6.20
C TRP A 174 -15.68 4.95 7.53
N ASN A 175 -16.42 4.60 8.59
CA ASN A 175 -15.78 4.27 9.86
C ASN A 175 -14.96 2.97 9.76
N THR A 176 -15.40 2.02 8.92
CA THR A 176 -14.63 0.80 8.63
C THR A 176 -13.51 1.08 7.63
N LEU A 177 -13.82 1.79 6.53
CA LEU A 177 -12.84 2.03 5.47
C LEU A 177 -11.71 2.99 5.91
N GLY A 178 -12.04 4.04 6.65
CA GLY A 178 -11.08 4.96 7.23
C GLY A 178 -10.18 4.29 8.27
N LEU A 179 -10.73 3.36 9.06
CA LEU A 179 -9.94 2.51 9.96
C LEU A 179 -8.95 1.65 9.17
N LEU A 180 -9.42 0.96 8.14
CA LEU A 180 -8.55 0.13 7.29
C LEU A 180 -7.44 0.98 6.64
N LEU A 181 -7.78 2.15 6.10
CA LEU A 181 -6.82 3.04 5.46
C LEU A 181 -5.75 3.55 6.43
N ARG A 182 -6.16 4.05 7.61
CA ARG A 182 -5.22 4.59 8.61
C ARG A 182 -4.38 3.52 9.27
N PHE A 183 -4.91 2.30 9.45
CA PHE A 183 -4.11 1.16 9.93
C PHE A 183 -3.12 0.70 8.88
N SER A 184 -3.54 0.61 7.62
CA SER A 184 -2.64 0.23 6.51
C SER A 184 -1.44 1.17 6.45
N LEU A 185 -1.70 2.49 6.41
CA LEU A 185 -0.62 3.48 6.45
C LEU A 185 0.17 3.42 7.77
N GLY A 186 -0.51 3.42 8.90
CA GLY A 186 0.10 3.47 10.22
C GLY A 186 1.06 2.31 10.48
N LEU A 187 0.71 1.10 10.05
CA LEU A 187 1.57 -0.08 10.17
C LEU A 187 2.87 0.06 9.36
N THR A 188 2.83 0.64 8.15
CA THR A 188 4.06 0.94 7.40
C THR A 188 5.01 1.83 8.19
N PHE A 189 4.47 2.86 8.84
CA PHE A 189 5.27 3.80 9.64
C PHE A 189 5.74 3.20 10.97
N ILE A 190 4.92 2.39 11.64
CA ILE A 190 5.33 1.61 12.82
C ILE A 190 6.47 0.67 12.45
N VAL A 191 6.35 -0.07 11.35
CA VAL A 191 7.40 -1.00 10.91
C VAL A 191 8.70 -0.25 10.60
N GLY A 192 8.63 0.84 9.85
CA GLY A 192 9.80 1.68 9.56
C GLY A 192 10.41 2.35 10.80
N GLY A 193 9.59 2.67 11.80
CA GLY A 193 10.03 3.36 13.03
C GLY A 193 10.63 2.44 14.10
N PHE A 194 10.10 1.23 14.27
CA PHE A 194 10.61 0.28 15.28
C PHE A 194 11.64 -0.69 14.72
N PHE A 195 11.59 -0.98 13.41
CA PHE A 195 12.45 -1.97 12.78
C PHE A 195 13.33 -1.40 11.65
N GLY A 196 13.48 -0.07 11.58
CA GLY A 196 14.21 0.60 10.50
C GLY A 196 15.71 0.28 10.42
N ALA A 197 16.29 -0.26 11.49
CA ALA A 197 17.68 -0.74 11.50
C ALA A 197 17.88 -2.07 10.75
N TYR A 198 16.81 -2.83 10.51
CA TYR A 198 16.88 -4.13 9.83
C TYR A 198 16.98 -3.97 8.31
N ALA A 199 17.55 -4.97 7.66
CA ALA A 199 17.75 -4.96 6.22
C ALA A 199 16.43 -4.82 5.46
N LYS A 200 16.42 -3.96 4.44
CA LYS A 200 15.31 -3.73 3.49
C LYS A 200 14.01 -3.19 4.11
N ILE A 201 14.01 -2.81 5.38
CA ILE A 201 12.86 -2.15 6.00
C ILE A 201 12.74 -0.71 5.48
N PRO A 202 11.53 -0.24 5.10
CA PRO A 202 11.36 1.10 4.55
C PRO A 202 11.48 2.18 5.65
N THR A 203 12.54 3.00 5.56
CA THR A 203 12.79 4.11 6.49
C THR A 203 12.50 5.49 5.89
N PHE A 204 12.14 5.57 4.62
CA PHE A 204 11.77 6.82 3.93
C PHE A 204 12.78 7.97 4.11
N ALA A 205 14.06 7.66 4.29
CA ALA A 205 15.11 8.65 4.59
C ALA A 205 14.72 9.60 5.75
N THR A 206 14.02 9.08 6.76
CA THR A 206 13.43 9.83 7.87
C THR A 206 13.84 9.18 9.20
N PRO A 207 14.08 9.97 10.27
CA PRO A 207 14.40 9.41 11.59
C PRO A 207 13.34 8.43 12.09
N GLN A 208 13.79 7.29 12.63
CA GLN A 208 12.93 6.19 13.09
C GLN A 208 11.89 6.63 14.13
N VAL A 209 12.27 7.52 15.07
CA VAL A 209 11.36 8.06 16.08
C VAL A 209 10.20 8.83 15.45
N VAL A 210 10.45 9.59 14.38
CA VAL A 210 9.40 10.35 13.67
C VAL A 210 8.41 9.39 13.01
N LEU A 211 8.91 8.33 12.37
CA LEU A 211 8.05 7.31 11.75
C LEU A 211 7.22 6.56 12.80
N ALA A 212 7.82 6.18 13.93
CA ALA A 212 7.11 5.50 15.01
C ALA A 212 5.97 6.37 15.56
N LEU A 213 6.23 7.64 15.86
CA LEU A 213 5.21 8.58 16.33
C LEU A 213 4.11 8.79 15.29
N LEU A 214 4.48 8.96 14.02
CA LEU A 214 3.52 9.11 12.92
C LEU A 214 2.60 7.89 12.82
N GLY A 215 3.17 6.68 12.88
CA GLY A 215 2.43 5.43 12.85
C GLY A 215 1.46 5.28 14.01
N VAL A 216 1.89 5.59 15.23
CA VAL A 216 1.02 5.58 16.43
C VAL A 216 -0.13 6.57 16.29
N VAL A 217 0.13 7.80 15.83
CA VAL A 217 -0.93 8.81 15.66
C VAL A 217 -1.90 8.42 14.54
N LEU A 218 -1.46 7.76 13.47
CA LEU A 218 -2.37 7.24 12.44
C LEU A 218 -3.30 6.13 12.98
N VAL A 219 -2.76 5.23 13.81
CA VAL A 219 -3.49 4.08 14.38
C VAL A 219 -4.41 4.48 15.54
N LEU A 220 -4.04 5.45 16.37
CA LEU A 220 -4.79 5.80 17.58
C LEU A 220 -5.42 7.19 17.55
N GLY A 221 -4.94 8.08 16.68
CA GLY A 221 -5.42 9.45 16.59
C GLY A 221 -6.79 9.60 15.94
N GLN A 222 -7.43 10.73 16.21
CA GLN A 222 -8.69 11.15 15.60
C GLN A 222 -8.70 12.67 15.36
N GLY A 223 -9.64 13.15 14.56
CA GLY A 223 -9.85 14.59 14.33
C GLY A 223 -8.60 15.31 13.82
N ARG A 224 -8.24 16.41 14.47
CA ARG A 224 -7.11 17.28 14.07
C ARG A 224 -5.76 16.56 14.12
N ALA A 225 -5.51 15.74 15.14
CA ALA A 225 -4.24 15.02 15.29
C ALA A 225 -4.00 14.06 14.12
N LEU A 226 -5.04 13.32 13.72
CA LEU A 226 -4.98 12.42 12.57
C LEU A 226 -4.75 13.19 11.26
N LYS A 227 -5.43 14.33 11.05
CA LYS A 227 -5.23 15.14 9.84
C LYS A 227 -3.81 15.72 9.76
N VAL A 228 -3.24 16.17 10.89
CA VAL A 228 -1.85 16.63 10.94
C VAL A 228 -0.88 15.50 10.61
N ALA A 229 -1.09 14.31 11.17
CA ALA A 229 -0.29 13.13 10.81
C ALA A 229 -0.43 12.79 9.32
N ALA A 230 -1.63 12.85 8.76
CA ALA A 230 -1.85 12.60 7.33
C ALA A 230 -1.13 13.63 6.43
N ILE A 231 -1.06 14.91 6.81
CA ILE A 231 -0.25 15.92 6.11
C ILE A 231 1.24 15.56 6.22
N ALA A 232 1.70 15.16 7.40
CA ALA A 232 3.08 14.75 7.61
C ALA A 232 3.44 13.49 6.79
N VAL A 233 2.51 12.54 6.60
CA VAL A 233 2.69 11.41 5.66
C VAL A 233 2.99 11.93 4.26
N VAL A 234 2.19 12.85 3.74
CA VAL A 234 2.41 13.44 2.40
C VAL A 234 3.77 14.12 2.33
N ALA A 235 4.14 14.89 3.34
CA ALA A 235 5.45 15.55 3.41
C ALA A 235 6.61 14.54 3.41
N VAL A 236 6.52 13.45 4.18
CA VAL A 236 7.53 12.39 4.22
C VAL A 236 7.65 11.69 2.86
N MET A 237 6.53 11.43 2.18
CA MET A 237 6.56 10.85 0.83
C MET A 237 7.26 11.79 -0.16
N LEU A 238 6.91 13.08 -0.17
CA LEU A 238 7.54 14.07 -1.05
C LEU A 238 9.04 14.24 -0.75
N TRP A 239 9.40 14.27 0.53
CA TRP A 239 10.80 14.29 0.98
C TRP A 239 11.56 13.07 0.43
N PHE A 240 11.02 11.86 0.63
CA PHE A 240 11.67 10.65 0.16
C PHE A 240 11.85 10.64 -1.36
N MET A 241 10.82 11.05 -2.11
CA MET A 241 10.93 11.21 -3.57
C MET A 241 12.10 12.12 -3.94
N ALA A 242 12.21 13.30 -3.30
CA ALA A 242 13.30 14.24 -3.55
C ALA A 242 14.68 13.63 -3.24
N THR A 243 14.83 12.93 -2.11
CA THR A 243 16.11 12.28 -1.74
C THR A 243 16.51 11.12 -2.66
N LYS A 244 15.57 10.57 -3.44
CA LYS A 244 15.79 9.43 -4.33
C LYS A 244 16.09 9.81 -5.76
N ILE A 245 15.93 11.09 -6.13
CA ILE A 245 16.27 11.57 -7.47
C ILE A 245 17.80 11.55 -7.63
N SER A 246 18.27 10.91 -8.70
CA SER A 246 19.67 10.86 -9.08
C SER A 246 19.81 11.28 -10.55
N VAL A 247 20.77 12.16 -10.83
CA VAL A 247 21.04 12.67 -12.19
C VAL A 247 21.64 11.56 -13.09
N ASP A 248 22.29 10.57 -12.49
CA ASP A 248 22.92 9.45 -13.20
C ASP A 248 21.90 8.42 -13.72
N LYS A 249 20.65 8.50 -13.25
CA LYS A 249 19.58 7.57 -13.62
C LYS A 249 18.61 8.22 -14.59
N GLY A 250 18.15 7.44 -15.57
CA GLY A 250 17.04 7.86 -16.44
C GLY A 250 15.74 8.09 -15.65
N VAL A 251 14.84 8.89 -16.22
CA VAL A 251 13.56 9.30 -15.59
C VAL A 251 12.75 8.10 -15.09
N ILE A 252 12.60 7.06 -15.91
CA ILE A 252 11.82 5.86 -15.55
C ILE A 252 12.47 5.11 -14.37
N ALA A 253 13.80 5.04 -14.33
CA ALA A 253 14.52 4.39 -13.24
C ALA A 253 14.41 5.17 -11.92
N ASN A 254 14.44 6.51 -11.98
CA ASN A 254 14.16 7.37 -10.82
C ASN A 254 12.74 7.17 -10.31
N LEU A 255 11.73 7.29 -11.19
CA LEU A 255 10.32 7.09 -10.85
C LEU A 255 10.09 5.72 -10.22
N ASN A 256 10.70 4.66 -10.76
CA ASN A 256 10.57 3.30 -10.22
C ASN A 256 11.16 3.18 -8.80
N GLY A 257 12.14 4.01 -8.44
CA GLY A 257 12.75 4.06 -7.12
C GLY A 257 11.82 4.55 -6.00
N PHE A 258 10.80 5.35 -6.33
CA PHE A 258 9.83 5.91 -5.38
C PHE A 258 8.36 5.80 -5.83
N LYS A 259 8.06 4.86 -6.72
CA LYS A 259 6.70 4.72 -7.30
C LYS A 259 5.61 4.46 -6.26
N ARG A 260 5.94 3.73 -5.18
CA ARG A 260 4.96 3.35 -4.15
C ARG A 260 4.50 4.55 -3.35
N GLU A 261 5.37 5.55 -3.24
CA GLU A 261 5.15 6.75 -2.45
C GLU A 261 4.06 7.65 -3.04
N PHE A 262 3.75 7.54 -4.35
CA PHE A 262 2.56 8.18 -4.93
C PHE A 262 1.26 7.65 -4.33
N ALA A 263 1.16 6.33 -4.11
CA ALA A 263 0.00 5.72 -3.50
C ALA A 263 -0.10 6.08 -2.01
N LEU A 264 1.01 6.00 -1.26
CA LEU A 264 1.02 6.36 0.16
C LEU A 264 0.66 7.85 0.36
N ALA A 265 1.15 8.74 -0.50
CA ALA A 265 0.77 10.15 -0.48
C ALA A 265 -0.73 10.34 -0.79
N ALA A 266 -1.27 9.61 -1.78
CA ALA A 266 -2.69 9.64 -2.09
C ALA A 266 -3.57 9.19 -0.91
N ALA A 267 -3.19 8.13 -0.20
CA ALA A 267 -3.88 7.72 1.03
C ALA A 267 -3.79 8.80 2.12
N GLY A 268 -2.63 9.46 2.26
CA GLY A 268 -2.48 10.63 3.13
C GLY A 268 -3.49 11.74 2.78
N LEU A 269 -3.59 12.12 1.51
CA LEU A 269 -4.55 13.13 1.05
C LEU A 269 -6.00 12.74 1.36
N VAL A 270 -6.36 11.46 1.18
CA VAL A 270 -7.70 10.97 1.55
C VAL A 270 -7.97 11.13 3.05
N LEU A 271 -7.00 10.81 3.91
CA LEU A 271 -7.13 11.00 5.36
C LEU A 271 -7.17 12.48 5.77
N VAL A 272 -6.49 13.37 5.03
CA VAL A 272 -6.60 14.83 5.25
C VAL A 272 -8.03 15.31 4.95
N GLU A 273 -8.60 14.85 3.85
CA GLU A 273 -9.95 15.23 3.43
C GLU A 273 -11.02 14.65 4.38
N LEU A 274 -11.06 13.32 4.49
CA LEU A 274 -12.15 12.58 5.14
C LEU A 274 -11.91 12.22 6.61
N GLY A 275 -10.68 12.39 7.11
CA GLY A 275 -10.27 11.77 8.37
C GLY A 275 -10.19 10.23 8.25
N GLY A 276 -10.11 9.53 9.37
CA GLY A 276 -9.99 8.06 9.42
C GLY A 276 -11.13 7.35 10.14
N GLY A 277 -12.25 8.05 10.34
CA GLY A 277 -13.35 7.58 11.19
C GLY A 277 -13.02 7.61 12.68
N GLU A 278 -13.97 7.15 13.49
CA GLU A 278 -13.86 7.16 14.96
C GLU A 278 -13.61 5.77 15.56
N ARG A 279 -13.86 4.70 14.79
CA ARG A 279 -13.73 3.33 15.31
C ARG A 279 -12.29 3.04 15.73
N PHE A 280 -12.13 2.51 16.94
CA PHE A 280 -10.84 2.14 17.53
C PHE A 280 -9.81 3.29 17.60
N ALA A 281 -10.24 4.55 17.53
CA ALA A 281 -9.40 5.65 17.98
C ALA A 281 -9.26 5.60 19.51
N ALA A 282 -8.22 6.21 20.08
CA ALA A 282 -7.99 6.16 21.53
C ALA A 282 -9.22 6.59 22.36
N PRO A 283 -9.98 7.65 22.00
CA PRO A 283 -11.19 8.01 22.73
C PRO A 283 -12.32 6.97 22.61
N ASP A 284 -12.46 6.29 21.46
CA ASP A 284 -13.40 5.19 21.29
C ASP A 284 -13.00 3.96 22.11
N LEU A 285 -11.70 3.63 22.12
CA LEU A 285 -11.15 2.55 22.94
C LEU A 285 -11.41 2.80 24.43
N ILE A 286 -11.09 4.00 24.93
CA ILE A 286 -11.34 4.39 26.32
C ILE A 286 -12.84 4.28 26.64
N ARG A 287 -13.72 4.76 25.75
CA ARG A 287 -15.16 4.68 25.92
C ARG A 287 -15.67 3.24 25.99
N ARG A 288 -15.17 2.35 25.11
CA ARG A 288 -15.52 0.93 25.09
C ARG A 288 -15.03 0.22 26.34
N THR A 289 -13.80 0.45 26.76
CA THR A 289 -13.23 -0.11 27.99
C THR A 289 -14.00 0.34 29.22
N LYS A 290 -14.34 1.64 29.33
CA LYS A 290 -15.18 2.15 30.44
C LYS A 290 -16.57 1.49 30.49
N ARG A 291 -17.16 1.20 29.34
CA ARG A 291 -18.45 0.47 29.27
C ARG A 291 -18.29 -1.00 29.68
N ALA A 292 -17.26 -1.68 29.19
CA ALA A 292 -16.99 -3.08 29.52
C ALA A 292 -16.68 -3.29 31.00
N LEU A 293 -15.93 -2.37 31.61
CA LEU A 293 -15.57 -2.40 33.03
C LEU A 293 -16.66 -1.84 33.97
N GLY A 294 -17.85 -1.49 33.45
CA GLY A 294 -19.00 -1.11 34.30
C GLY A 294 -18.95 0.29 34.92
N TYR A 295 -17.90 1.10 34.68
CA TYR A 295 -17.81 2.48 35.18
C TYR A 295 -18.95 3.39 34.68
N GLY A 296 -19.63 3.03 33.59
CA GLY A 296 -20.82 3.74 33.11
C GLY A 296 -22.10 3.53 33.93
N LYS A 297 -22.17 2.48 34.77
CA LYS A 297 -23.35 2.22 35.64
C LYS A 297 -23.25 2.93 37.01
N LEU A 298 -22.04 3.16 37.52
CA LEU A 298 -21.82 3.82 38.82
C LEU A 298 -22.24 5.29 38.86
N LEU A 299 -22.26 5.99 37.71
CA LEU A 299 -22.68 7.41 37.63
C LEU A 299 -24.20 7.60 37.53
N LYS A 300 -24.99 6.52 37.42
CA LYS A 300 -26.46 6.59 37.36
C LYS A 300 -27.16 6.11 38.64
N SER A 301 -26.44 5.57 39.62
CA SER A 301 -27.04 5.06 40.87
C SER A 301 -26.80 5.94 42.09
N SER A 302 -26.29 7.16 41.93
CA SER A 302 -26.02 8.09 43.04
C SER A 302 -26.99 9.28 43.07
N SER A 303 -28.20 9.12 42.55
CA SER A 303 -29.29 10.10 42.64
C SER A 303 -30.60 9.44 43.10
N VAL A 304 -30.55 8.82 44.28
CA VAL A 304 -31.72 8.55 45.11
C VAL A 304 -31.49 9.26 46.44
#